data_AF-A0A136MS81-F1
#
_entry.id   AF-A0A136MS81-F1
#
_cell.length_a   1.000
_cell.length_b   1.000
_cell.length_c   1.000
_cell.angle_alpha   90.00
_cell.angle_beta   90.00
_cell.angle_gamma   90.00
#
_symmetry.space_group_name_H-M   'P 1'
#
loop_
_entity.id
_entity.type
_entity.pdbx_description
1 polymer ?
#
loop_
_entity_poly.entity_id
_entity_poly.type
_entity_poly.pdbx_seq_one_letter_code
_entity_poly.pdbx_strand_id
1 'polypeptide(L)' 'MNAAERGLLMGSVGLFGNVIRVAPPLVINEEEAMHSLDLFESALLAL' A
#
# COMPACT_ATOMS: atom_id res chain seq x y z
N MET A 1 -4.74 10.26 -8.09
CA MET A 1 -5.56 9.26 -7.36
C MET A 1 -4.64 8.50 -6.44
N ASN A 2 -4.98 8.51 -5.16
CA ASN A 2 -4.15 7.95 -4.09
C ASN A 2 -4.43 6.44 -3.93
N ALA A 3 -3.53 5.68 -3.30
CA ALA A 3 -3.67 4.22 -3.14
C ALA A 3 -5.03 3.79 -2.52
N ALA A 4 -5.52 4.55 -1.52
CA ALA A 4 -6.79 4.27 -0.86
C ALA A 4 -8.02 4.35 -1.79
N GLU A 5 -8.02 5.31 -2.72
CA GLU A 5 -9.10 5.47 -3.71
C GLU A 5 -9.13 4.31 -4.72
N ARG A 6 -8.01 3.59 -4.84
CA ARG A 6 -7.85 2.42 -5.70
C ARG A 6 -8.10 1.09 -4.96
N GLY A 7 -8.57 1.15 -3.72
CA GLY A 7 -8.90 -0.04 -2.92
C GLY A 7 -7.74 -0.61 -2.10
N LEU A 8 -6.58 0.05 -2.06
CA LEU A 8 -5.43 -0.40 -1.26
C LEU A 8 -5.39 0.31 0.10
N LEU A 9 -5.65 -0.45 1.17
CA LEU A 9 -5.56 0.05 2.56
C LEU A 9 -4.15 -0.08 3.11
N MET A 10 -3.52 1.05 3.46
CA MET A 10 -2.23 1.10 4.13
C MET A 10 -2.23 2.19 5.21
N GLY A 11 -1.41 2.00 6.25
CA GLY A 11 -1.26 2.97 7.33
C GLY A 11 -0.02 3.84 7.17
N SER A 12 -0.16 5.14 7.40
CA SER A 12 0.98 6.02 7.68
C SER A 12 1.37 5.92 9.16
N VAL A 13 2.66 5.80 9.43
CA VAL A 13 3.26 5.62 10.76
C VAL A 13 4.59 6.39 10.88
N GLY A 14 5.34 6.15 11.96
CA GLY A 14 6.63 6.78 12.23
C GLY A 14 6.49 8.09 13.00
N LEU A 15 7.55 8.50 13.70
CA LEU A 15 7.53 9.70 14.57
C LEU A 15 7.11 10.97 13.81
N PHE A 16 7.49 11.06 12.54
CA PHE A 16 7.19 12.20 11.67
C PHE A 16 6.03 11.94 10.69
N GLY A 17 5.32 10.80 10.81
CA GLY A 17 4.21 10.46 9.91
C GLY A 17 4.60 10.25 8.44
N ASN A 18 5.88 9.95 8.18
CA ASN A 18 6.47 9.87 6.84
C ASN A 18 6.83 8.43 6.43
N VAL A 19 6.31 7.42 7.13
CA VAL A 19 6.56 6.01 6.83
C VAL A 19 5.25 5.33 6.44
N ILE A 20 5.22 4.73 5.26
CA ILE A 20 4.13 3.84 4.85
C ILE A 20 4.44 2.43 5.35
N ARG A 21 3.53 1.83 6.13
CA ARG A 21 3.71 0.47 6.66
C ARG A 21 2.97 -0.57 5.82
N VAL A 22 3.70 -1.58 5.38
CA VAL A 22 3.16 -2.81 4.79
C VAL A 22 3.01 -3.85 5.90
N ALA A 23 1.76 -4.17 6.27
CA ALA A 23 1.44 -5.14 7.32
C ALA A 23 0.17 -5.94 6.95
N PRO A 24 0.23 -6.77 5.88
CA PRO A 24 -0.89 -7.61 5.50
C PRO A 24 -1.11 -8.74 6.52
N PRO A 25 -2.29 -9.38 6.54
CA PRO A 25 -2.48 -10.62 7.27
C PRO A 25 -1.55 -11.71 6.72
N LEU A 26 -1.06 -12.60 7.58
CA LEU A 26 -0.13 -13.68 7.17
C LEU A 26 -0.77 -14.78 6.30
N VAL A 27 -2.07 -14.69 6.06
CA VAL A 27 -2.82 -15.59 5.18
C VAL A 27 -3.02 -15.01 3.77
N ILE A 28 -2.50 -13.81 3.50
CA ILE A 28 -2.51 -13.22 2.15
C ILE A 28 -1.80 -14.17 1.18
N ASN A 29 -2.34 -14.30 -0.03
CA ASN A 29 -1.68 -15.06 -1.09
C ASN A 29 -0.73 -14.18 -1.92
N GLU A 30 0.08 -14.81 -2.77
CA GLU A 30 1.07 -14.12 -3.60
C GLU A 30 0.42 -13.15 -4.61
N GLU A 31 -0.68 -13.57 -5.23
CA GLU A 31 -1.40 -12.74 -6.21
C GLU A 31 -1.94 -11.45 -5.59
N GLU A 32 -2.57 -11.55 -4.42
CA GLU A 32 -3.05 -10.40 -3.64
C GLU A 32 -1.90 -9.46 -3.23
N ALA A 33 -0.77 -10.03 -2.80
CA ALA A 33 0.41 -9.27 -2.44
C ALA A 33 0.97 -8.50 -3.65
N MET A 34 1.12 -9.17 -4.80
CA MET A 34 1.61 -8.53 -6.03
C MET A 34 0.66 -7.46 -6.54
N HIS A 35 -0.65 -7.73 -6.57
CA HIS A 35 -1.65 -6.74 -6.96
C HIS A 35 -1.61 -5.49 -6.07
N SER A 36 -1.39 -5.66 -4.77
CA SER A 36 -1.24 -4.53 -3.84
C SER A 36 -0.02 -3.66 -4.17
N LEU A 37 1.08 -4.26 -4.64
CA LEU A 37 2.29 -3.53 -5.02
C LEU A 37 2.08 -2.73 -6.31
N ASP A 38 1.38 -3.28 -7.30
CA ASP A 38 1.04 -2.57 -8.55
C ASP A 38 0.21 -1.32 -8.29
N LEU A 39 -0.79 -1.42 -7.39
CA LEU A 39 -1.62 -0.30 -6.97
C LEU A 39 -0.81 0.77 -6.22
N PHE A 40 0.14 0.35 -5.39
CA PHE A 40 1.02 1.26 -4.66
C PHE A 40 1.99 1.98 -5.58
N GLU A 41 2.67 1.26 -6.48
CA GLU A 41 3.59 1.84 -7.49
C GLU A 41 2.86 2.87 -8.34
N SER A 42 1.68 2.52 -8.85
CA SER A 42 0.85 3.42 -9.65
C SER A 42 0.46 4.71 -8.90
N ALA A 43 0.25 4.63 -7.58
CA ALA A 43 -0.07 5.80 -6.76
C ALA A 43 1.18 6.65 -6.45
N LEU A 44 2.33 6.00 -6.24
CA LEU A 44 3.59 6.66 -5.91
C LEU A 44 4.20 7.40 -7.10
N LEU A 45 4.13 6.81 -8.30
CA LEU A 45 4.67 7.42 -9.53
C LEU A 45 3.73 8.46 -10.15
N ALA A 46 2.48 8.53 -9.70
CA ALA A 46 1.52 9.55 -10.13
C ALA A 46 1.65 10.88 -9.37
N LEU A 47 2.68 11.02 -8.52
CA LEU A 47 3.11 12.27 -7.90
C LEU A 47 3.72 13.22 -8.94
#